data_AF-G3HC03-F1
#
_entry.id   AF-G3HC03-F1
#
_cell.length_a   1.000
_cell.length_b   1.000
_cell.length_c   1.000
_cell.angle_alpha   90.00
_cell.angle_beta   90.00
_cell.angle_gamma   90.00
#
_symmetry.space_group_name_H-M   'P 1'
#
loop_
_entity.id
_entity.type
_entity.pdbx_description
1 polymer ?
#
loop_
_entity_poly.entity_id
_entity_poly.type
_entity_poly.pdbx_seq_one_letter_code
_entity_poly.pdbx_strand_id
1 'polypeptide(L)' 'MPLAKDLLHPSPEEEKRKHKKKRLVQSPNSYFMDVKCPGEEVVCWSGESTDHQQSRTF' A
#
# COMPACT_ATOMS: atom_id res chain seq x y z
N MET A 1 12.16 -4.16 31.35
CA MET A 1 10.76 -4.10 30.87
C MET A 1 10.73 -3.06 29.77
N PRO A 2 10.44 -3.41 28.50
CA PRO A 2 10.39 -2.39 27.45
C PRO A 2 9.28 -1.41 27.81
N LEU A 3 9.57 -0.11 27.74
CA LEU A 3 8.58 0.95 27.89
C LEU A 3 7.39 0.62 26.99
N ALA A 4 6.17 0.76 27.52
CA ALA A 4 4.95 0.43 26.80
C ALA A 4 4.99 1.11 25.43
N LYS A 5 5.07 0.30 24.36
CA LYS A 5 5.01 0.81 22.99
C LYS A 5 3.67 1.50 22.85
N ASP A 6 3.68 2.77 22.45
CA ASP A 6 2.44 3.50 22.17
C ASP A 6 1.71 2.79 21.03
N LEU A 7 0.67 2.03 21.38
CA LEU A 7 -0.13 1.24 20.44
C LEU A 7 -1.10 2.11 19.65
N LEU A 8 -1.41 3.31 20.16
CA LEU A 8 -2.42 4.20 19.60
C LEU A 8 -1.81 5.24 18.67
N HIS A 9 -0.56 5.67 18.94
CA HIS A 9 0.15 6.62 18.08
C HIS A 9 1.53 6.08 17.66
N PRO A 10 1.55 4.99 16.86
CA PRO A 10 2.79 4.51 16.30
C PRO A 10 3.39 5.55 15.35
N SER A 11 4.72 5.59 15.26
CA SER A 11 5.38 6.45 14.28
C SER A 11 5.09 5.97 12.84
N PRO A 12 5.02 6.88 11.85
CA PRO A 12 4.76 6.51 10.45
C PRO A 12 5.79 5.52 9.88
N GLU A 13 7.03 5.58 10.35
CA GLU A 13 8.11 4.69 9.93
C GLU A 13 7.89 3.26 10.44
N GLU A 14 7.47 3.11 11.69
CA GLU A 14 7.15 1.81 12.28
C GLU A 14 5.92 1.19 11.62
N GLU A 15 4.91 1.98 11.26
CA GLU A 15 3.75 1.49 10.52
C GLU A 15 4.11 1.02 9.11
N LYS A 16 4.95 1.77 8.37
CA LYS A 16 5.40 1.37 7.03
C LYS A 16 6.16 0.06 7.04
N ARG A 17 6.95 -0.20 8.09
CA ARG A 17 7.70 -1.46 8.28
C ARG A 17 6.82 -2.68 8.58
N LYS A 18 5.62 -2.47 9.13
CA LYS A 18 4.67 -3.57 9.38
C LYS A 18 4.09 -4.06 8.06
N HIS A 19 3.81 -5.37 8.00
CA HIS A 19 2.99 -5.92 6.92
C HIS A 19 1.64 -5.18 6.88
N LYS A 20 1.15 -4.87 5.68
CA LYS A 20 -0.04 -4.05 5.46
C LYS A 20 -1.28 -4.44 6.27
N LYS A 21 -1.54 -5.74 6.46
CA LYS A 21 -2.67 -6.26 7.25
C LYS A 21 -2.50 -6.10 8.77
N LYS A 22 -1.28 -5.80 9.24
CA LYS A 22 -0.92 -5.64 10.66
C LYS A 22 -0.68 -4.17 11.06
N ARG A 23 -0.94 -3.22 10.17
CA ARG A 23 -0.91 -1.78 10.48
C ARG A 23 -2.13 -1.40 11.33
N LEU A 24 -2.05 -0.27 12.04
CA LEU A 24 -3.19 0.23 12.81
C LEU A 24 -4.39 0.48 11.89
N VAL A 25 -4.11 1.04 10.70
CA VAL A 25 -5.06 1.16 9.60
C VAL A 25 -4.52 0.41 8.38
N GLN A 26 -5.32 -0.51 7.84
CA GLN A 26 -4.90 -1.29 6.67
C GLN A 26 -4.90 -0.43 5.41
N SER A 27 -3.76 -0.43 4.72
CA SER A 27 -3.57 0.25 3.44
C SER A 27 -2.70 -0.63 2.54
N PRO A 28 -3.04 -0.80 1.25
CA PRO A 28 -2.19 -1.51 0.30
C PRO A 28 -0.86 -0.76 0.10
N ASN A 29 0.23 -1.44 -0.25
CA ASN A 29 1.45 -0.73 -0.69
C ASN A 29 1.50 -0.53 -2.21
N SER A 30 0.53 -1.08 -2.92
CA SER A 30 0.38 -0.86 -4.34
C SER A 30 -0.24 0.50 -4.63
N TYR A 31 0.18 1.10 -5.74
CA TYR A 31 -0.28 2.39 -6.21
C TYR A 31 -0.63 2.32 -7.70
N PHE A 32 -1.45 3.27 -8.14
CA PHE A 32 -1.75 3.48 -9.54
C PHE A 32 -0.67 4.39 -10.15
N MET A 33 -0.22 4.05 -11.35
CA MET A 33 0.68 4.87 -12.14
C MET A 33 0.05 5.16 -13.48
N ASP A 34 -0.13 6.44 -13.80
CA ASP A 34 -0.54 6.88 -15.12
C ASP A 34 0.66 6.74 -16.07
N VAL A 35 0.67 5.67 -16.88
CA VAL A 35 1.67 5.49 -17.92
C VAL A 35 1.09 6.05 -19.20
N LYS A 36 1.61 7.21 -19.62
CA LYS A 36 1.27 7.80 -20.91
C LYS A 36 1.99 7.03 -22.01
N CYS A 37 1.28 6.12 -22.66
CA CYS A 37 1.73 5.51 -23.92
C CYS A 37 1.31 6.42 -25.09
N PRO A 38 2.11 6.54 -26.15
CA PRO A 38 1.68 7.25 -27.35
C PRO A 38 0.49 6.48 -27.98
N GLY A 39 -0.73 6.97 -27.74
CA GLY A 39 -1.97 6.39 -28.26
C GLY A 39 -3.06 6.12 -27.23
N GLU A 40 -2.71 5.91 -25.94
CA GLU A 40 -3.68 5.61 -24.87
C GLU A 40 -3.16 6.06 -23.49
N GLU A 41 -4.10 6.48 -22.62
CA GLU A 41 -3.83 6.67 -21.18
C GLU A 41 -4.07 5.36 -20.43
N VAL A 42 -3.00 4.59 -20.21
CA VAL A 42 -3.09 3.33 -19.47
C VAL A 42 -2.69 3.57 -18.02
N VAL A 43 -3.59 3.23 -17.10
CA VAL A 43 -3.28 3.20 -15.67
C VAL A 43 -2.71 1.83 -15.31
N CYS A 44 -1.41 1.79 -14.99
CA CYS A 44 -0.74 0.58 -14.54
C CYS A 44 -0.84 0.46 -13.01
N TRP A 45 -1.24 -0.72 -12.54
CA TRP A 45 -1.20 -1.04 -11.11
C TRP A 45 0.16 -1.63 -10.75
N SER A 46 0.84 -1.07 -9.75
CA SER A 46 2.03 -1.72 -9.20
C SER A 46 1.58 -2.94 -8.39
N GLY A 47 1.44 -4.09 -9.05
CA GLY A 47 0.91 -5.31 -8.42
C GLY A 47 1.63 -5.67 -7.12
N GLU A 48 0.87 -6.10 -6.11
CA GLU A 48 1.42 -6.58 -4.84
C GLU A 48 0.94 -8.00 -4.56
N SER A 49 1.85 -8.97 -4.44
CA SER A 49 1.60 -10.42 -4.45
C SER A 49 0.64 -10.98 -3.38
N THR A 50 0.13 -10.15 -2.47
CA THR A 50 -0.73 -10.58 -1.34
C THR A 50 -2.16 -10.02 -1.39
N ASP A 51 -2.47 -9.19 -2.38
CA ASP A 51 -3.84 -8.75 -2.69
C ASP A 51 -4.18 -9.22 -4.10
N HIS A 52 -5.20 -10.07 -4.19
CA HIS A 52 -5.77 -10.45 -5.47
C HIS A 52 -6.62 -9.26 -5.95
N GLN A 53 -6.01 -8.25 -6.58
CA GLN A 53 -6.75 -7.14 -7.17
C GLN A 53 -6.69 -7.20 -8.70
N GLN A 54 -7.88 -7.41 -9.25
CA GLN A 54 -8.24 -7.40 -10.66
C GLN A 54 -7.69 -6.15 -11.35
N SER A 55 -7.02 -6.32 -12.48
CA SER A 55 -6.83 -5.26 -13.46
C SER A 55 -8.19 -4.63 -13.77
N ARG A 56 -8.39 -3.36 -13.41
CA ARG A 56 -9.60 -2.62 -13.74
C ARG A 56 -9.22 -1.61 -14.83
N THR A 57 -9.54 -1.95 -16.06
CA THR A 57 -9.74 -0.96 -17.12
C THR A 57 -10.96 -0.13 -16.72
N PHE A 58 -10.81 1.19 -16.64
CA PHE A 58 -11.95 2.10 -16.53
C PHE A 58 -12.67 2.22 -17.88
#